data_AF-A0A7M5UMU8-F1
#
_entry.id   AF-A0A7M5UMU8-F1
#
_cell.length_a   1.000
_cell.length_b   1.000
_cell.length_c   1.000
_cell.angle_alpha   90.00
_cell.angle_beta   90.00
_cell.angle_gamma   90.00
#
_symmetry.space_group_name_H-M   'P 1'
#
loop_
_entity.id
_entity.type
_entity.pdbx_description
1 polymer ?
#
loop_
_entity_poly.entity_id
_entity_poly.type
_entity_poly.pdbx_seq_one_letter_code
_entity_poly.pdbx_strand_id
1 'polypeptide(L)'
;ASMMEALKYFLYYALILIFYNESVECSQQHMFSPNIRYQASHGNASFNYSYINLKYLKAYKLNITPSASYNVNNKSQCAKECLKTKGDCKSTNLREMNIGFECEILGEDIYTSDYQLVEDSSITHFIIANKCLQNPCRRGSKCIPIYQNNSYYCAYSSCRIMKKIEPHLPTGYYNVLIAGKLRKVFCDMDEDGGGWMLVGNYSVPSTQVGPEINYGDLDSFEELSTGNFLLDSNIYLPVIDSSSPINEFRFKCYKPSTNRAVDITTDPSTHWGAYINRYILGRELRTSCQPPCGIRALTNDQSEMSTKANRIGHRNIVQLFYGAAFFEDGRRHVFLQDSLNYHDCDDTTVPSLTQNSPWHEGYWKFFVRC
;
A
#
# COMPACT_ATOMS: atom_id res chain seq x y z
N ALA A 1 19.07 10.37 -44.10
CA ALA A 1 17.92 10.34 -43.17
C ALA A 1 18.28 9.89 -41.75
N SER A 2 19.54 9.59 -41.42
CA SER A 2 19.90 8.88 -40.17
C SER A 2 20.47 9.72 -39.02
N MET A 3 20.75 11.02 -39.22
CA MET A 3 21.32 11.86 -38.15
C MET A 3 20.25 12.69 -37.42
N MET A 4 19.16 13.01 -38.11
CA MET A 4 18.08 13.86 -37.60
C MET A 4 17.08 13.07 -36.73
N GLU A 5 16.93 11.76 -36.96
CA GLU A 5 16.17 10.88 -36.05
C GLU A 5 16.95 10.58 -34.76
N ALA A 6 18.27 10.36 -34.85
CA ALA A 6 19.11 10.15 -33.67
C ALA A 6 19.07 11.38 -32.72
N LEU A 7 19.04 12.59 -33.29
CA LEU A 7 18.91 13.82 -32.50
C LEU A 7 17.54 13.93 -31.80
N LYS A 8 16.45 13.45 -32.44
CA LYS A 8 15.11 13.41 -31.84
C LYS A 8 15.05 12.44 -30.66
N TYR A 9 15.64 11.25 -30.79
CA TYR A 9 15.72 10.29 -29.68
C TYR A 9 16.59 10.80 -28.54
N PHE A 10 17.71 11.47 -28.84
CA PHE A 10 18.58 12.04 -27.82
C PHE A 10 17.91 13.20 -27.06
N LEU A 11 17.21 14.08 -27.76
CA LEU A 11 16.42 15.15 -27.14
C LEU A 11 15.23 14.59 -26.33
N TYR A 12 14.58 13.54 -26.81
CA TYR A 12 13.49 12.85 -26.11
C TYR A 12 13.98 12.19 -24.81
N TYR A 13 15.12 11.49 -24.84
CA TYR A 13 15.73 10.91 -23.64
C TYR A 13 16.31 11.97 -22.69
N ALA A 14 16.88 13.05 -23.21
CA ALA A 14 17.33 14.18 -22.39
C ALA A 14 16.16 14.87 -21.69
N LEU A 15 15.02 15.05 -22.37
CA LEU A 15 13.79 15.57 -21.76
C LEU A 15 13.23 14.61 -20.70
N ILE A 16 13.19 13.30 -20.96
CA ILE A 16 12.77 12.30 -19.96
C ILE A 16 13.70 12.32 -18.74
N LEU A 17 15.01 12.46 -18.92
CA LEU A 17 15.96 12.55 -17.81
C LEU A 17 15.86 13.89 -17.06
N ILE A 18 15.50 14.99 -17.73
CA ILE A 18 15.16 16.26 -17.07
C ILE A 18 13.87 16.10 -16.25
N PHE A 19 12.83 15.45 -16.77
CA PHE A 19 11.60 15.15 -16.01
C PHE A 19 11.80 14.09 -14.91
N TYR A 20 12.79 13.20 -15.02
CA TYR A 20 13.11 12.23 -13.96
C TYR A 20 14.02 12.82 -12.87
N ASN A 21 14.84 13.82 -13.19
CA ASN A 21 15.71 14.52 -12.23
C ASN A 21 15.08 15.80 -11.65
N GLU A 22 14.10 16.40 -12.30
CA GLU A 22 13.26 17.44 -11.71
C GLU A 22 12.10 16.80 -10.93
N SER A 23 12.32 16.60 -9.64
CA SER A 23 11.31 16.75 -8.57
C SER A 23 10.26 15.63 -8.35
N VAL A 24 10.65 14.60 -7.60
CA VAL A 24 9.82 14.07 -6.49
C VAL A 24 10.50 14.32 -5.13
N GLU A 25 11.35 15.34 -5.05
CA GLU A 25 11.39 16.21 -3.88
C GLU A 25 10.54 17.44 -4.23
N CYS A 26 9.23 17.23 -4.38
CA CYS A 26 8.32 18.37 -4.38
C CYS A 26 8.47 19.02 -3.02
N SER A 27 8.98 20.25 -3.02
CA SER A 27 9.33 21.01 -1.83
C SER A 27 8.15 21.12 -0.87
N GLN A 28 8.07 20.22 0.11
CA GLN A 28 7.06 20.34 1.16
C GLN A 28 7.16 21.70 1.89
N GLN A 29 8.37 22.30 1.92
CA GLN A 29 8.60 23.61 2.52
C GLN A 29 7.85 24.77 1.84
N HIS A 30 7.55 24.70 0.54
CA HIS A 30 6.81 25.77 -0.16
C HIS A 30 5.29 25.65 -0.04
N MET A 31 4.78 24.51 0.44
CA MET A 31 3.33 24.30 0.62
C MET A 31 2.83 24.86 1.96
N PHE A 32 3.70 24.96 2.98
CA PHE A 32 3.29 25.35 4.32
C PHE A 32 3.32 26.86 4.56
N SER A 33 2.26 27.35 5.19
CA SER A 33 2.15 28.74 5.64
C SER A 33 3.23 29.17 6.65
N PRO A 34 3.30 30.45 7.04
CA PRO A 34 3.99 30.88 8.27
C PRO A 34 3.43 30.18 9.52
N ASN A 35 4.22 30.16 10.60
CA ASN A 35 3.77 29.65 11.90
C ASN A 35 2.74 30.59 12.54
N ILE A 36 1.66 30.04 13.04
CA ILE A 36 0.67 30.76 13.85
C ILE A 36 0.67 30.17 15.25
N ARG A 37 0.80 31.01 16.28
CA ARG A 37 0.81 30.57 17.68
C ARG A 37 -0.47 31.02 18.38
N TYR A 38 -1.19 30.08 18.97
CA TYR A 38 -2.35 30.36 19.81
C TYR A 38 -2.10 29.95 21.26
N GLN A 39 -2.72 30.68 22.20
CA GLN A 39 -2.63 30.48 23.64
C GLN A 39 -4.02 30.23 24.22
N ALA A 40 -4.13 29.26 25.14
CA ALA A 40 -5.34 28.97 25.90
C ALA A 40 -5.03 28.91 27.40
N SER A 41 -5.87 29.54 28.23
CA SER A 41 -5.83 29.42 29.69
C SER A 41 -6.74 28.27 30.13
N HIS A 42 -6.28 27.47 31.10
CA HIS A 42 -7.12 26.51 31.80
C HIS A 42 -7.68 27.20 33.05
N GLY A 43 -8.99 27.44 33.10
CA GLY A 43 -9.61 28.14 34.23
C GLY A 43 -9.58 27.33 35.53
N ASN A 44 -8.65 27.66 36.44
CA ASN A 44 -8.88 27.96 37.86
C ASN A 44 -7.53 28.18 38.57
N ALA A 45 -7.39 29.37 39.21
CA ALA A 45 -6.41 29.80 40.24
C ALA A 45 -4.90 29.55 40.04
N SER A 46 -4.47 28.78 39.04
CA SER A 46 -3.08 28.59 38.63
C SER A 46 -2.98 28.96 37.16
N PHE A 47 -2.12 29.92 36.82
CA PHE A 47 -1.89 30.41 35.46
C PHE A 47 -1.19 29.36 34.57
N ASN A 48 -1.84 28.23 34.30
CA ASN A 48 -1.36 27.24 33.35
C ASN A 48 -1.83 27.63 31.94
N TYR A 49 -0.89 28.07 31.12
CA TYR A 49 -1.09 28.36 29.71
C TYR A 49 -0.65 27.19 28.85
N SER A 50 -1.52 26.78 27.93
CA SER A 50 -1.17 25.87 26.85
C SER A 50 -1.01 26.64 25.54
N TYR A 51 -0.02 26.27 24.74
CA TYR A 51 0.24 26.87 23.45
C TYR A 51 0.16 25.81 22.35
N ILE A 52 -0.35 26.21 21.19
CA ILE A 52 -0.33 25.41 19.97
C ILE A 52 0.30 26.23 18.86
N ASN A 53 1.28 25.63 18.18
CA ASN A 53 1.88 26.20 16.97
C ASN A 53 1.23 25.49 15.79
N LEU A 54 0.66 26.25 14.85
CA LEU A 54 -0.03 25.73 13.69
C LEU A 54 0.63 26.18 12.39
N LYS A 55 0.61 25.29 11.41
CA LYS A 55 0.73 25.56 9.98
C LYS A 55 -0.64 25.37 9.34
N TYR A 56 -0.82 25.88 8.13
CA TYR A 56 -2.02 25.59 7.35
C TYR A 56 -1.72 25.29 5.88
N LEU A 57 -2.62 24.52 5.30
CA LEU A 57 -2.76 24.26 3.87
C LEU A 57 -4.10 24.85 3.42
N LYS A 58 -4.07 25.87 2.56
CA LYS A 58 -5.29 26.45 1.97
C LYS A 58 -5.77 25.56 0.84
N ALA A 59 -7.09 25.48 0.67
CA ALA A 59 -7.72 24.69 -0.37
C ALA A 59 -7.48 23.17 -0.25
N TYR A 60 -7.27 22.69 0.98
CA TYR A 60 -7.09 21.27 1.28
C TYR A 60 -7.93 20.86 2.48
N LYS A 61 -8.43 19.62 2.44
CA LYS A 61 -9.16 18.94 3.51
C LYS A 61 -8.47 17.62 3.81
N LEU A 62 -8.26 17.30 5.09
CA LEU A 62 -7.98 15.92 5.48
C LEU A 62 -9.32 15.18 5.61
N ASN A 63 -9.62 14.30 4.67
CA ASN A 63 -10.93 13.66 4.51
C ASN A 63 -11.08 12.41 5.42
N ILE A 64 -10.99 12.64 6.72
CA ILE A 64 -11.24 11.61 7.74
C ILE A 64 -12.50 11.96 8.54
N THR A 65 -13.05 10.98 9.25
CA THR A 65 -14.17 11.22 10.18
C THR A 65 -13.72 12.14 11.32
N PRO A 66 -14.36 13.30 11.53
CA PRO A 66 -14.02 14.18 12.64
C PRO A 66 -14.33 13.54 13.99
N SER A 67 -13.46 13.76 14.96
CA SER A 67 -13.71 13.39 16.36
C SER A 67 -14.76 14.30 17.00
N ALA A 68 -14.85 15.56 16.54
CA ALA A 68 -15.90 16.52 16.91
C ALA A 68 -16.00 17.62 15.86
N SER A 69 -17.15 18.30 15.80
CA SER A 69 -17.35 19.50 14.97
C SER A 69 -17.96 20.64 15.78
N TYR A 70 -17.49 21.86 15.55
CA TYR A 70 -17.91 23.07 16.28
C TYR A 70 -18.15 24.24 15.33
N ASN A 71 -19.20 25.02 15.62
CA ASN A 71 -19.36 26.35 15.03
C ASN A 71 -18.62 27.37 15.91
N VAL A 72 -17.65 28.09 15.34
CA VAL A 72 -16.80 29.03 16.05
C VAL A 72 -16.83 30.42 15.43
N ASN A 73 -16.67 31.45 16.25
CA ASN A 73 -16.82 32.85 15.79
C ASN A 73 -15.54 33.38 15.11
N ASN A 74 -14.39 32.75 15.33
CA ASN A 74 -13.12 33.13 14.71
C ASN A 74 -12.17 31.93 14.61
N LYS A 75 -11.19 32.04 13.71
CA LYS A 75 -10.20 30.98 13.42
C LYS A 75 -9.45 30.51 14.66
N SER A 76 -9.13 31.43 15.60
CA SER A 76 -8.38 31.09 16.82
C SER A 76 -9.13 30.17 17.78
N GLN A 77 -10.46 30.21 17.75
CA GLN A 77 -11.29 29.40 18.63
C GLN A 77 -11.25 27.91 18.25
N CYS A 78 -11.12 27.58 16.96
CA CYS A 78 -10.91 26.20 16.51
C CYS A 78 -9.63 25.59 17.12
N ALA A 79 -8.52 26.34 17.09
CA ALA A 79 -7.27 25.92 17.73
C ALA A 79 -7.40 25.73 19.25
N LYS A 80 -8.24 26.55 19.90
CA LYS A 80 -8.54 26.40 21.33
C LYS A 80 -9.36 25.16 21.63
N GLU A 81 -10.35 24.82 20.80
CA GLU A 81 -11.11 23.57 20.96
C GLU A 81 -10.19 22.36 20.80
N CYS A 82 -9.30 22.37 19.79
CA CYS A 82 -8.27 21.35 19.63
C CYS A 82 -7.41 21.17 20.91
N LEU A 83 -6.90 22.27 21.49
CA LEU A 83 -6.12 22.24 22.74
C LEU A 83 -6.86 21.63 23.94
N LYS A 84 -8.19 21.79 24.03
CA LYS A 84 -8.99 21.26 25.15
C LYS A 84 -9.10 19.74 25.13
N THR A 85 -8.86 19.10 23.99
CA THR A 85 -8.96 17.64 23.83
C THR A 85 -7.79 16.84 24.41
N LYS A 86 -6.86 17.49 25.14
CA LYS A 86 -5.76 16.84 25.89
C LYS A 86 -4.88 15.86 25.09
N GLY A 87 -4.74 16.08 23.79
CA GLY A 87 -3.86 15.29 22.90
C GLY A 87 -4.59 14.40 21.91
N ASP A 88 -5.92 14.32 21.99
CA ASP A 88 -6.72 13.58 21.01
C ASP A 88 -6.78 14.31 19.66
N CYS A 89 -6.77 15.65 19.66
CA CYS A 89 -6.65 16.45 18.44
C CYS A 89 -5.21 16.47 17.91
N LYS A 90 -5.05 16.04 16.65
CA LYS A 90 -3.78 16.11 15.91
C LYS A 90 -3.80 17.12 14.76
N SER A 91 -4.97 17.43 14.22
CA SER A 91 -5.15 18.44 13.18
C SER A 91 -6.60 18.95 13.16
N THR A 92 -6.90 19.97 12.35
CA THR A 92 -8.27 20.49 12.20
C THR A 92 -8.58 20.90 10.76
N ASN A 93 -9.80 20.67 10.27
CA ASN A 93 -10.29 21.34 9.07
C ASN A 93 -11.13 22.57 9.48
N LEU A 94 -11.01 23.66 8.73
CA LEU A 94 -11.79 24.87 8.96
C LEU A 94 -12.46 25.33 7.67
N ARG A 95 -13.79 25.46 7.69
CA ARG A 95 -14.60 26.02 6.61
C ARG A 95 -15.12 27.39 7.02
N GLU A 96 -15.01 28.36 6.12
CA GLU A 96 -15.62 29.68 6.30
C GLU A 96 -17.10 29.63 5.92
N MET A 97 -17.96 30.17 6.79
CA MET A 97 -19.40 30.24 6.57
C MET A 97 -19.86 31.69 6.43
N ASN A 98 -21.13 31.90 6.09
CA ASN A 98 -21.72 33.25 6.05
C ASN A 98 -21.57 34.00 7.39
N ILE A 99 -21.67 33.26 8.51
CA ILE A 99 -21.47 33.77 9.86
C ILE A 99 -20.57 32.79 10.61
N GLY A 100 -19.33 33.21 10.90
CA GLY A 100 -18.36 32.40 11.63
C GLY A 100 -17.71 31.30 10.78
N PHE A 101 -17.31 30.23 11.44
CA PHE A 101 -16.54 29.13 10.86
C PHE A 101 -17.04 27.79 11.39
N GLU A 102 -17.05 26.77 10.52
CA GLU A 102 -17.21 25.38 10.92
C GLU A 102 -15.80 24.77 11.11
N CYS A 103 -15.58 24.18 12.28
CA CYS A 103 -14.31 23.60 12.70
C CYS A 103 -14.48 22.10 12.95
N GLU A 104 -13.75 21.27 12.22
CA GLU A 104 -13.66 19.83 12.44
C GLU A 104 -12.38 19.53 13.24
N ILE A 105 -12.51 18.87 14.39
CA ILE A 105 -11.39 18.37 15.21
C ILE A 105 -11.05 16.95 14.78
N LEU A 106 -9.79 16.69 14.45
CA LEU A 106 -9.36 15.44 13.84
C LEU A 106 -8.37 14.69 14.72
N GLY A 107 -8.61 13.38 14.90
CA GLY A 107 -7.73 12.45 15.62
C GLY A 107 -6.52 11.93 14.81
N GLU A 108 -6.41 12.36 13.55
CA GLU A 108 -5.31 12.03 12.65
C GLU A 108 -4.71 13.30 12.04
N ASP A 109 -3.60 13.16 11.32
CA ASP A 109 -2.87 14.27 10.73
C ASP A 109 -2.26 13.86 9.38
N ILE A 110 -1.66 14.83 8.70
CA ILE A 110 -1.02 14.62 7.40
C ILE A 110 0.24 13.75 7.47
N TYR A 111 0.81 13.47 8.65
CA TYR A 111 2.03 12.68 8.76
C TYR A 111 1.73 11.18 8.66
N THR A 112 0.57 10.77 9.16
CA THR A 112 0.08 9.39 9.08
C THR A 112 -0.96 9.16 7.99
N SER A 113 -1.67 10.22 7.58
CA SER A 113 -2.90 10.11 6.78
C SER A 113 -2.89 11.02 5.55
N ASP A 114 -1.71 11.33 4.99
CA ASP A 114 -1.56 12.14 3.78
C ASP A 114 -2.32 11.60 2.56
N TYR A 115 -2.54 10.29 2.49
CA TYR A 115 -3.35 9.66 1.45
C TYR A 115 -4.85 10.08 1.47
N GLN A 116 -5.33 10.64 2.58
CA GLN A 116 -6.68 11.19 2.71
C GLN A 116 -6.72 12.72 2.52
N LEU A 117 -5.59 13.35 2.22
CA LEU A 117 -5.54 14.78 1.98
C LEU A 117 -6.05 15.06 0.55
N VAL A 118 -7.16 15.77 0.44
CA VAL A 118 -7.82 16.09 -0.82
C VAL A 118 -7.88 17.60 -1.04
N GLU A 119 -7.88 18.03 -2.29
CA GLU A 119 -8.14 19.42 -2.65
C GLU A 119 -9.60 19.77 -2.38
N ASP A 120 -9.82 20.85 -1.63
CA ASP A 120 -11.14 21.42 -1.36
C ASP A 120 -10.95 22.93 -1.14
N SER A 121 -11.30 23.73 -2.15
CA SER A 121 -11.13 25.18 -2.16
C SER A 121 -11.90 25.91 -1.06
N SER A 122 -12.89 25.26 -0.43
CA SER A 122 -13.71 25.83 0.64
C SER A 122 -13.13 25.59 2.04
N ILE A 123 -12.05 24.81 2.15
CA ILE A 123 -11.48 24.37 3.43
C ILE A 123 -10.02 24.81 3.56
N THR A 124 -9.66 25.19 4.79
CA THR A 124 -8.27 25.33 5.23
C THR A 124 -7.96 24.24 6.24
N HIS A 125 -7.02 23.36 5.93
CA HIS A 125 -6.52 22.35 6.85
C HIS A 125 -5.40 22.94 7.72
N PHE A 126 -5.50 22.83 9.04
CA PHE A 126 -4.49 23.26 10.00
C PHE A 126 -3.76 22.08 10.61
N ILE A 127 -2.44 22.19 10.67
CA ILE A 127 -1.50 21.16 11.10
C ILE A 127 -0.80 21.64 12.36
N ILE A 128 -0.69 20.77 13.36
CA ILE A 128 0.13 21.05 14.54
C ILE A 128 1.60 20.98 14.14
N ALA A 129 2.29 22.11 14.25
CA ALA A 129 3.67 22.25 13.90
C ALA A 129 4.55 21.42 14.84
N ASN A 130 5.39 20.57 14.25
CA ASN A 130 6.31 19.70 14.97
C ASN A 130 7.57 19.47 14.10
N LYS A 131 8.52 18.68 14.61
CA LYS A 131 9.80 18.40 13.93
C LYS A 131 9.67 17.67 12.59
N CYS A 132 8.57 16.95 12.33
CA CYS A 132 8.34 16.30 11.05
C CYS A 132 8.18 17.27 9.88
N LEU A 133 7.83 18.54 10.12
CA LEU A 133 7.82 19.58 9.07
C LEU A 133 9.19 19.81 8.42
N GLN A 134 10.27 19.40 9.09
CA GLN A 134 11.63 19.50 8.56
C GLN A 134 12.04 18.28 7.72
N ASN A 135 11.13 17.32 7.52
CA ASN A 135 11.39 16.04 6.85
C ASN A 135 12.67 15.34 7.35
N PRO A 136 12.77 15.06 8.66
CA PRO A 136 14.01 14.56 9.25
C PRO A 136 14.32 13.08 8.94
N CYS A 137 13.37 12.37 8.32
CA CYS A 137 13.48 10.95 8.04
C CYS A 137 14.11 10.68 6.68
N ARG A 138 14.92 9.61 6.58
CA ARG A 138 15.72 9.30 5.38
C ARG A 138 14.99 8.34 4.44
N ARG A 139 15.30 8.43 3.15
CA ARG A 139 15.03 7.39 2.13
C ARG A 139 13.58 6.87 2.10
N GLY A 140 12.60 7.77 2.21
CA GLY A 140 11.18 7.43 2.09
C GLY A 140 10.53 6.83 3.35
N SER A 141 11.24 6.77 4.49
CA SER A 141 10.60 6.49 5.79
C SER A 141 9.69 7.65 6.21
N LYS A 142 8.60 7.33 6.91
CA LYS A 142 7.59 8.29 7.36
C LYS A 142 7.96 8.85 8.72
N CYS A 143 7.89 10.17 8.86
CA CYS A 143 8.09 10.82 10.14
C CYS A 143 6.80 10.76 10.96
N ILE A 144 6.86 10.24 12.18
CA ILE A 144 5.73 10.17 13.09
C ILE A 144 5.99 11.11 14.27
N PRO A 145 5.14 12.14 14.47
CA PRO A 145 5.34 13.10 15.55
C PRO A 145 4.98 12.52 16.91
N ILE A 146 5.76 12.89 17.92
CA ILE A 146 5.45 12.65 19.34
C ILE A 146 5.06 14.00 19.95
N TYR A 147 3.76 14.27 20.00
CA TYR A 147 3.21 15.57 20.39
C TYR A 147 3.55 16.00 21.82
N GLN A 148 3.68 15.04 22.75
CA GLN A 148 3.90 15.30 24.18
C GLN A 148 5.22 16.01 24.47
N ASN A 149 6.26 15.77 23.67
CA ASN A 149 7.60 16.32 23.88
C ASN A 149 8.21 16.95 22.63
N ASN A 150 7.39 17.22 21.60
CA ASN A 150 7.82 17.76 20.31
C ASN A 150 9.02 16.98 19.72
N SER A 151 8.94 15.66 19.81
CA SER A 151 9.91 14.73 19.21
C SER A 151 9.29 14.01 18.01
N TYR A 152 10.03 13.08 17.43
CA TYR A 152 9.56 12.22 16.35
C TYR A 152 10.31 10.90 16.34
N TYR A 153 9.78 9.92 15.62
CA TYR A 153 10.53 8.75 15.18
C TYR A 153 10.24 8.51 13.69
N CYS A 154 11.12 7.75 13.04
CA CYS A 154 10.94 7.37 11.64
C CYS A 154 10.39 5.94 11.56
N ALA A 155 9.24 5.78 10.93
CA ALA A 155 8.62 4.50 10.68
C ALA A 155 8.87 4.06 9.23
N TYR A 156 9.13 2.78 9.03
CA TYR A 156 9.20 2.21 7.69
C TYR A 156 7.80 2.14 7.09
N SER A 157 7.63 2.63 5.86
CA SER A 157 6.35 2.60 5.14
C SER A 157 6.13 1.34 4.31
N SER A 158 7.20 0.56 4.05
CA SER A 158 7.12 -0.74 3.40
C SER A 158 8.33 -1.61 3.76
N CYS A 159 8.20 -2.92 3.55
CA CYS A 159 9.34 -3.85 3.62
C CYS A 159 10.47 -3.43 2.66
N ARG A 160 10.14 -2.84 1.50
CA ARG A 160 11.11 -2.33 0.52
C ARG A 160 11.93 -1.16 1.05
N ILE A 161 11.27 -0.18 1.67
CA ILE A 161 11.96 0.96 2.29
C ILE A 161 12.88 0.47 3.40
N MET A 162 12.40 -0.48 4.21
CA MET A 162 13.21 -1.12 5.24
C MET A 162 14.45 -1.80 4.66
N LYS A 163 14.30 -2.64 3.62
CA LYS A 163 15.43 -3.30 2.93
C LYS A 163 16.44 -2.31 2.35
N LYS A 164 15.99 -1.16 1.83
CA LYS A 164 16.88 -0.10 1.31
C LYS A 164 17.67 0.63 2.41
N ILE A 165 17.12 0.73 3.61
CA ILE A 165 17.75 1.42 4.74
C ILE A 165 18.65 0.44 5.51
N GLU A 166 18.22 -0.80 5.67
CA GLU A 166 18.93 -1.87 6.38
C GLU A 166 19.07 -3.12 5.49
N PRO A 167 20.02 -3.14 4.54
CA PRO A 167 20.14 -4.20 3.53
C PRO A 167 20.42 -5.61 4.10
N HIS A 168 20.93 -5.69 5.33
CA HIS A 168 21.30 -6.94 5.99
C HIS A 168 20.18 -7.58 6.81
N LEU A 169 19.00 -6.95 6.87
CA LEU A 169 17.88 -7.54 7.59
C LEU A 169 17.48 -8.88 6.96
N PRO A 170 17.33 -9.94 7.79
CA PRO A 170 16.87 -11.23 7.32
C PRO A 170 15.36 -11.22 7.05
N THR A 171 14.85 -12.24 6.36
CA THR A 171 13.41 -12.49 6.30
C THR A 171 12.81 -12.66 7.70
N GLY A 172 11.64 -12.05 7.95
CA GLY A 172 11.02 -12.10 9.27
C GLY A 172 9.87 -11.11 9.46
N TYR A 173 9.43 -10.93 10.71
CA TYR A 173 8.35 -10.00 11.04
C TYR A 173 8.87 -8.63 11.45
N TYR A 174 8.26 -7.60 10.89
CA TYR A 174 8.65 -6.22 11.14
C TYR A 174 7.45 -5.29 11.24
N ASN A 175 7.61 -4.18 11.97
CA ASN A 175 6.60 -3.13 12.05
C ASN A 175 6.72 -2.21 10.83
N VAL A 176 5.63 -2.07 10.10
CA VAL A 176 5.48 -1.20 8.93
C VAL A 176 4.26 -0.31 9.11
N LEU A 177 4.35 0.95 8.70
CA LEU A 177 3.23 1.90 8.72
C LEU A 177 2.30 1.64 7.52
N ILE A 178 1.10 1.14 7.79
CA ILE A 178 0.07 0.84 6.79
C ILE A 178 -1.20 1.60 7.16
N ALA A 179 -1.68 2.46 6.26
CA ALA A 179 -2.85 3.32 6.47
C ALA A 179 -2.80 4.04 7.84
N GLY A 180 -1.66 4.70 8.11
CA GLY A 180 -1.43 5.46 9.34
C GLY A 180 -1.23 4.66 10.63
N LYS A 181 -1.30 3.32 10.57
CA LYS A 181 -1.13 2.44 11.74
C LYS A 181 0.12 1.58 11.60
N LEU A 182 0.88 1.45 12.68
CA LEU A 182 1.96 0.46 12.74
C LEU A 182 1.34 -0.93 12.78
N ARG A 183 1.72 -1.76 11.82
CA ARG A 183 1.28 -3.15 11.69
C ARG A 183 2.49 -4.05 11.59
N LYS A 184 2.46 -5.16 12.33
CA LYS A 184 3.50 -6.18 12.24
C LYS A 184 3.18 -7.09 11.06
N VAL A 185 4.08 -7.11 10.08
CA VAL A 185 3.91 -7.83 8.81
C VAL A 185 5.08 -8.77 8.58
N PHE A 186 4.86 -9.85 7.84
CA PHE A 186 5.94 -10.70 7.37
C PHE A 186 6.60 -10.07 6.14
N CYS A 187 7.92 -9.83 6.21
CA CYS A 187 8.73 -9.36 5.11
C CYS A 187 9.70 -10.46 4.65
N ASP A 188 9.62 -10.83 3.37
CA ASP A 188 10.68 -11.58 2.69
C ASP A 188 11.76 -10.59 2.23
N MET A 189 12.95 -10.73 2.82
CA MET A 189 14.09 -9.85 2.62
C MET A 189 15.19 -10.49 1.78
N ASP A 190 15.04 -11.74 1.37
CA ASP A 190 16.13 -12.53 0.79
C ASP A 190 15.90 -12.78 -0.69
N GLU A 191 14.68 -13.16 -1.07
CA GLU A 191 14.37 -13.49 -2.45
C GLU A 191 14.21 -12.26 -3.35
N ASP A 192 14.82 -12.33 -4.54
CA ASP A 192 14.70 -11.30 -5.58
C ASP A 192 15.04 -9.88 -5.07
N GLY A 193 16.08 -9.76 -4.25
CA GLY A 193 16.51 -8.48 -3.67
C GLY A 193 15.70 -8.02 -2.44
N GLY A 194 14.70 -8.80 -2.02
CA GLY A 194 13.98 -8.62 -0.76
C GLY A 194 13.03 -7.41 -0.70
N GLY A 195 12.48 -7.16 0.48
CA GLY A 195 11.52 -6.08 0.69
C GLY A 195 10.11 -6.41 0.20
N TRP A 196 9.79 -7.70 0.10
CA TRP A 196 8.46 -8.22 -0.20
C TRP A 196 7.63 -8.30 1.06
N MET A 197 6.38 -7.83 1.02
CA MET A 197 5.43 -7.97 2.11
C MET A 197 4.42 -9.07 1.78
N LEU A 198 4.18 -10.00 2.70
CA LEU A 198 3.16 -11.03 2.56
C LEU A 198 1.76 -10.43 2.68
N VAL A 199 0.88 -10.74 1.71
CA VAL A 199 -0.53 -10.30 1.67
C VAL A 199 -1.52 -11.45 1.50
N GLY A 200 -1.02 -12.68 1.49
CA GLY A 200 -1.83 -13.88 1.43
C GLY A 200 -0.97 -15.13 1.55
N ASN A 201 -1.50 -16.13 2.24
CA ASN A 201 -0.90 -17.44 2.46
C ASN A 201 -2.01 -18.47 2.53
N TYR A 202 -1.89 -19.52 1.75
CA TYR A 202 -2.77 -20.68 1.85
C TYR A 202 -1.90 -21.93 1.85
N SER A 203 -2.18 -22.87 2.74
CA SER A 203 -1.41 -24.11 2.82
C SER A 203 -2.38 -25.28 2.93
N VAL A 204 -2.27 -26.22 1.99
CA VAL A 204 -3.02 -27.47 2.02
C VAL A 204 -2.07 -28.51 2.62
N PRO A 205 -2.36 -29.07 3.80
CA PRO A 205 -1.60 -30.18 4.34
C PRO A 205 -1.86 -31.44 3.52
N SER A 206 -1.12 -32.52 3.75
CA SER A 206 -1.24 -33.80 3.02
C SER A 206 -2.58 -34.54 3.23
N THR A 207 -3.60 -33.90 3.82
CA THR A 207 -4.95 -34.46 4.00
C THR A 207 -5.79 -34.27 2.75
N GLN A 208 -6.76 -35.17 2.51
CA GLN A 208 -7.62 -35.11 1.31
C GLN A 208 -8.54 -33.87 1.27
N VAL A 209 -8.73 -33.20 2.41
CA VAL A 209 -9.53 -31.97 2.52
C VAL A 209 -8.58 -30.84 2.88
N GLY A 210 -8.57 -29.78 2.06
CA GLY A 210 -7.86 -28.54 2.37
C GLY A 210 -8.53 -27.80 3.53
N PRO A 211 -7.78 -26.95 4.26
CA PRO A 211 -8.37 -26.18 5.35
C PRO A 211 -9.36 -25.16 4.80
N GLU A 212 -10.34 -24.81 5.63
CA GLU A 212 -11.25 -23.72 5.34
C GLU A 212 -10.44 -22.43 5.11
N ILE A 213 -10.84 -21.70 4.07
CA ILE A 213 -10.24 -20.41 3.76
C ILE A 213 -10.84 -19.39 4.72
N ASN A 214 -9.97 -18.64 5.39
CA ASN A 214 -10.39 -17.54 6.24
C ASN A 214 -10.79 -16.36 5.34
N TYR A 215 -12.06 -15.96 5.45
CA TYR A 215 -12.63 -14.82 4.73
C TYR A 215 -12.85 -13.64 5.68
N GLY A 216 -12.52 -12.42 5.25
CA GLY A 216 -12.87 -11.20 6.00
C GLY A 216 -11.78 -10.64 6.92
N ASP A 217 -12.20 -9.66 7.74
CA ASP A 217 -11.36 -8.70 8.47
C ASP A 217 -10.22 -9.37 9.26
N LEU A 218 -8.99 -9.18 8.77
CA LEU A 218 -7.81 -9.55 9.53
C LEU A 218 -7.69 -8.69 10.80
N ASP A 219 -7.74 -9.37 11.95
CA ASP A 219 -7.42 -8.77 13.24
C ASP A 219 -5.97 -8.27 13.24
N SER A 220 -5.06 -9.05 12.65
CA SER A 220 -3.63 -8.70 12.51
C SER A 220 -3.00 -9.27 11.24
N PHE A 221 -2.11 -8.49 10.60
CA PHE A 221 -1.31 -8.94 9.45
C PHE A 221 -0.36 -10.09 9.80
N GLU A 222 -0.08 -10.33 11.08
CA GLU A 222 0.72 -11.49 11.50
C GLU A 222 0.03 -12.81 11.13
N GLU A 223 -1.30 -12.87 11.20
CA GLU A 223 -2.07 -14.08 10.91
C GLU A 223 -1.95 -14.52 9.46
N LEU A 224 -1.59 -13.62 8.54
CA LEU A 224 -1.29 -13.96 7.14
C LEU A 224 -0.16 -14.96 7.01
N SER A 225 0.72 -15.09 7.99
CA SER A 225 1.86 -16.00 7.90
C SER A 225 1.54 -17.45 8.28
N THR A 226 0.48 -17.66 9.04
CA THR A 226 0.10 -18.97 9.61
C THR A 226 -1.31 -19.40 9.26
N GLY A 227 -2.18 -18.46 8.87
CA GLY A 227 -3.55 -18.72 8.49
C GLY A 227 -3.71 -19.05 7.01
N ASN A 228 -4.95 -19.34 6.64
CA ASN A 228 -5.36 -19.73 5.30
C ASN A 228 -6.09 -18.57 4.62
N PHE A 229 -5.34 -17.53 4.30
CA PHE A 229 -5.83 -16.30 3.67
C PHE A 229 -5.40 -16.25 2.21
N LEU A 230 -6.35 -16.15 1.31
CA LEU A 230 -6.06 -15.84 -0.08
C LEU A 230 -5.86 -14.34 -0.28
N LEU A 231 -5.59 -13.94 -1.52
CA LEU A 231 -5.66 -12.54 -1.90
C LEU A 231 -7.11 -12.04 -1.76
N ASP A 232 -7.35 -11.17 -0.78
CA ASP A 232 -8.64 -10.58 -0.47
C ASP A 232 -8.53 -9.04 -0.41
N SER A 233 -9.58 -8.35 -0.88
CA SER A 233 -9.59 -6.88 -0.98
C SER A 233 -9.45 -6.19 0.36
N ASN A 234 -9.97 -6.76 1.46
CA ASN A 234 -9.81 -6.18 2.79
C ASN A 234 -8.35 -6.23 3.28
N ILE A 235 -7.50 -7.04 2.65
CA ILE A 235 -6.09 -7.22 3.01
C ILE A 235 -5.20 -6.26 2.21
N TYR A 236 -5.35 -6.27 0.89
CA TYR A 236 -4.46 -5.49 0.03
C TYR A 236 -4.94 -4.05 -0.17
N LEU A 237 -6.24 -3.74 -0.05
CA LEU A 237 -6.71 -2.34 -0.20
C LEU A 237 -6.10 -1.41 0.85
N PRO A 238 -6.03 -1.74 2.16
CA PRO A 238 -5.32 -0.91 3.14
C PRO A 238 -3.84 -0.71 2.84
N VAL A 239 -3.22 -1.67 2.14
CA VAL A 239 -1.83 -1.58 1.66
C VAL A 239 -1.73 -0.64 0.47
N ILE A 240 -2.65 -0.73 -0.49
CA ILE A 240 -2.67 0.13 -1.69
C ILE A 240 -3.05 1.56 -1.37
N ASP A 241 -4.01 1.76 -0.48
CA ASP A 241 -4.52 3.06 -0.11
C ASP A 241 -3.56 3.80 0.84
N SER A 242 -2.46 3.15 1.24
CA SER A 242 -1.33 3.83 1.87
C SER A 242 -0.58 4.69 0.85
N SER A 243 0.17 5.69 1.31
CA SER A 243 1.01 6.60 0.52
C SER A 243 2.12 5.93 -0.35
N SER A 244 2.08 4.62 -0.56
CA SER A 244 3.03 3.86 -1.37
C SER A 244 2.25 2.84 -2.22
N PRO A 245 1.89 3.18 -3.48
CA PRO A 245 1.18 2.26 -4.36
C PRO A 245 2.00 0.98 -4.58
N ILE A 246 1.30 -0.15 -4.69
CA ILE A 246 1.92 -1.44 -5.01
C ILE A 246 2.55 -1.34 -6.40
N ASN A 247 3.87 -1.53 -6.46
CA ASN A 247 4.66 -1.42 -7.69
C ASN A 247 4.98 -2.78 -8.29
N GLU A 248 5.09 -3.82 -7.46
CA GLU A 248 5.35 -5.18 -7.91
C GLU A 248 4.49 -6.16 -7.11
N PHE A 249 4.05 -7.22 -7.77
CA PHE A 249 3.34 -8.36 -7.21
C PHE A 249 4.15 -9.62 -7.47
N ARG A 250 4.23 -10.52 -6.50
CA ARG A 250 4.87 -11.81 -6.64
C ARG A 250 3.92 -12.90 -6.17
N PHE A 251 3.81 -13.94 -6.98
CA PHE A 251 3.05 -15.14 -6.68
C PHE A 251 4.01 -16.32 -6.60
N LYS A 252 4.00 -16.99 -5.44
CA LYS A 252 4.78 -18.18 -5.19
C LYS A 252 3.85 -19.33 -4.85
N CYS A 253 4.03 -20.44 -5.52
CA CYS A 253 3.30 -21.67 -5.29
C CYS A 253 4.26 -22.85 -5.36
N TYR A 254 4.10 -23.82 -4.45
CA TYR A 254 4.94 -25.02 -4.43
C TYR A 254 4.12 -26.28 -4.14
N LYS A 255 4.44 -27.33 -4.87
CA LYS A 255 3.85 -28.67 -4.75
C LYS A 255 4.97 -29.69 -4.48
N PRO A 256 5.14 -30.13 -3.22
CA PRO A 256 6.20 -31.06 -2.85
C PRO A 256 6.14 -32.39 -3.60
N SER A 257 4.94 -32.94 -3.84
CA SER A 257 4.76 -34.28 -4.43
C SER A 257 5.34 -34.43 -5.83
N THR A 258 5.35 -33.35 -6.61
CA THR A 258 5.91 -33.31 -7.97
C THR A 258 7.16 -32.44 -8.05
N ASN A 259 7.61 -31.90 -6.91
CA ASN A 259 8.67 -30.89 -6.81
C ASN A 259 8.50 -29.72 -7.81
N ARG A 260 7.25 -29.31 -8.06
CA ARG A 260 6.95 -28.21 -8.98
C ARG A 260 6.75 -26.90 -8.22
N ALA A 261 7.25 -25.82 -8.81
CA ALA A 261 7.13 -24.47 -8.28
C ALA A 261 6.72 -23.49 -9.38
N VAL A 262 5.78 -22.61 -9.03
CA VAL A 262 5.52 -21.37 -9.75
C VAL A 262 6.05 -20.24 -8.88
N ASP A 263 7.02 -19.47 -9.35
CA ASP A 263 7.56 -18.32 -8.62
C ASP A 263 7.79 -17.17 -9.61
N ILE A 264 6.77 -16.34 -9.76
CA ILE A 264 6.73 -15.28 -10.76
C ILE A 264 6.47 -13.94 -10.11
N THR A 265 6.91 -12.87 -10.77
CA THR A 265 6.64 -11.51 -10.33
C THR A 265 6.45 -10.57 -11.49
N THR A 266 5.74 -9.47 -11.28
CA THR A 266 5.62 -8.41 -12.27
C THR A 266 6.94 -7.68 -12.49
N ASP A 267 7.14 -7.18 -13.71
CA ASP A 267 8.31 -6.44 -14.13
C ASP A 267 8.03 -4.93 -14.05
N PRO A 268 8.55 -4.22 -13.02
CA PRO A 268 8.29 -2.80 -12.83
C PRO A 268 8.96 -1.92 -13.90
N SER A 269 9.88 -2.46 -14.71
CA SER A 269 10.51 -1.72 -15.81
C SER A 269 9.61 -1.55 -17.03
N THR A 270 8.46 -2.24 -17.03
CA THR A 270 7.50 -2.23 -18.14
C THR A 270 6.20 -1.54 -17.75
N HIS A 271 5.60 -0.79 -18.68
CA HIS A 271 4.24 -0.25 -18.52
C HIS A 271 3.22 -1.37 -18.22
N TRP A 272 3.48 -2.56 -18.76
CA TRP A 272 2.64 -3.74 -18.57
C TRP A 272 2.71 -4.33 -17.16
N GLY A 273 3.82 -4.23 -16.43
CA GLY A 273 3.90 -4.70 -15.04
C GLY A 273 2.92 -3.98 -14.12
N ALA A 274 2.83 -2.65 -14.25
CA ALA A 274 1.84 -1.84 -13.52
C ALA A 274 0.40 -2.18 -13.91
N TYR A 275 0.15 -2.48 -15.19
CA TYR A 275 -1.16 -2.91 -15.67
C TYR A 275 -1.56 -4.29 -15.10
N ILE A 276 -0.63 -5.24 -15.16
CA ILE A 276 -0.82 -6.60 -14.68
C ILE A 276 -1.04 -6.60 -13.16
N ASN A 277 -0.33 -5.77 -12.39
CA ASN A 277 -0.63 -5.59 -10.96
C ASN A 277 -2.10 -5.24 -10.74
N ARG A 278 -2.63 -4.25 -11.47
CA ARG A 278 -4.05 -3.86 -11.35
C ARG A 278 -5.00 -4.99 -11.75
N TYR A 279 -4.67 -5.72 -12.81
CA TYR A 279 -5.45 -6.88 -13.24
C TYR A 279 -5.47 -7.99 -12.19
N ILE A 280 -4.31 -8.41 -11.68
CA ILE A 280 -4.17 -9.45 -10.66
C ILE A 280 -4.98 -9.09 -9.40
N LEU A 281 -4.97 -7.81 -9.04
CA LEU A 281 -5.69 -7.24 -7.89
C LEU A 281 -7.17 -6.94 -8.20
N GLY A 282 -7.72 -7.37 -9.34
CA GLY A 282 -9.13 -7.19 -9.70
C GLY A 282 -9.56 -5.74 -9.94
N ARG A 283 -8.62 -4.82 -10.11
CA ARG A 283 -8.87 -3.41 -10.44
C ARG A 283 -8.98 -3.16 -11.95
N GLU A 284 -8.82 -4.19 -12.77
CA GLU A 284 -8.91 -4.12 -14.23
C GLU A 284 -9.51 -5.42 -14.78
N LEU A 285 -10.51 -5.35 -15.68
CA LEU A 285 -11.31 -6.51 -16.11
C LEU A 285 -10.80 -7.21 -17.38
N ARG A 286 -9.81 -6.64 -18.07
CA ARG A 286 -9.21 -7.20 -19.29
C ARG A 286 -7.73 -6.94 -19.31
N THR A 287 -6.94 -7.78 -19.96
CA THR A 287 -5.61 -7.39 -20.44
C THR A 287 -5.55 -7.69 -21.94
N SER A 288 -4.89 -6.81 -22.70
CA SER A 288 -4.40 -7.12 -24.04
C SER A 288 -2.91 -6.78 -24.06
N CYS A 289 -2.16 -7.47 -23.21
CA CYS A 289 -0.74 -7.23 -23.09
C CYS A 289 -0.04 -7.78 -24.35
N GLN A 290 0.76 -6.96 -25.04
CA GLN A 290 1.66 -7.44 -26.09
C GLN A 290 3.01 -7.84 -25.47
N PRO A 291 3.64 -8.96 -25.87
CA PRO A 291 4.90 -9.40 -25.29
C PRO A 291 6.02 -8.35 -25.41
N PRO A 292 6.93 -8.25 -24.42
CA PRO A 292 6.99 -9.03 -23.18
C PRO A 292 5.97 -8.54 -22.15
N CYS A 293 5.17 -9.48 -21.65
CA CYS A 293 3.99 -9.16 -20.84
C CYS A 293 4.34 -9.05 -19.37
N GLY A 294 5.08 -7.99 -19.01
CA GLY A 294 5.23 -7.43 -17.67
C GLY A 294 5.35 -8.39 -16.48
N ILE A 295 5.77 -9.63 -16.69
CA ILE A 295 5.99 -10.70 -15.72
C ILE A 295 7.31 -11.37 -16.06
N ARG A 296 8.03 -11.75 -15.02
CA ARG A 296 9.32 -12.43 -15.08
C ARG A 296 9.34 -13.63 -14.14
N ALA A 297 10.06 -14.66 -14.55
CA ALA A 297 10.35 -15.85 -13.74
C ALA A 297 11.37 -15.52 -12.65
N LEU A 298 11.25 -16.15 -11.47
CA LEU A 298 12.30 -16.19 -10.45
C LEU A 298 13.06 -17.52 -10.50
N THR A 299 14.18 -17.60 -9.77
CA THR A 299 15.19 -18.67 -9.92
C THR A 299 14.64 -20.10 -9.75
N ASN A 300 13.59 -20.28 -8.96
CA ASN A 300 13.01 -21.61 -8.69
C ASN A 300 11.79 -21.92 -9.56
N ASP A 301 11.39 -21.01 -10.46
CA ASP A 301 10.22 -21.19 -11.31
C ASP A 301 10.45 -22.28 -12.36
N GLN A 302 9.52 -23.23 -12.43
CA GLN A 302 9.50 -24.29 -13.45
C GLN A 302 8.17 -24.29 -14.21
N SER A 303 7.50 -23.14 -14.22
CA SER A 303 6.15 -22.96 -14.73
C SER A 303 6.15 -22.77 -16.25
N GLU A 304 5.14 -23.30 -16.95
CA GLU A 304 4.87 -22.89 -18.33
C GLU A 304 4.40 -21.41 -18.41
N MET A 305 3.86 -20.87 -17.33
CA MET A 305 3.30 -19.53 -17.19
C MET A 305 4.34 -18.46 -17.42
N SER A 306 5.52 -18.60 -16.84
CA SER A 306 6.61 -17.65 -17.08
C SER A 306 7.08 -17.67 -18.53
N THR A 307 7.07 -18.84 -19.20
CA THR A 307 7.43 -18.98 -20.62
C THR A 307 6.35 -18.46 -21.58
N LYS A 308 5.09 -18.39 -21.12
CA LYS A 308 3.91 -17.97 -21.90
C LYS A 308 3.23 -16.75 -21.27
N ALA A 309 4.01 -15.84 -20.66
CA ALA A 309 3.49 -14.66 -19.96
C ALA A 309 2.56 -13.80 -20.84
N ASN A 310 2.74 -13.87 -22.18
CA ASN A 310 1.88 -13.21 -23.15
C ASN A 310 0.45 -13.72 -23.26
N ARG A 311 0.14 -14.82 -22.60
CA ARG A 311 -1.22 -15.36 -22.54
C ARG A 311 -2.00 -14.85 -21.33
N ILE A 312 -1.36 -14.17 -20.37
CA ILE A 312 -2.01 -13.74 -19.13
C ILE A 312 -3.06 -12.66 -19.44
N GLY A 313 -4.29 -12.92 -19.01
CA GLY A 313 -5.52 -12.16 -19.28
C GLY A 313 -6.20 -12.46 -20.64
N HIS A 314 -5.66 -13.37 -21.46
CA HIS A 314 -6.36 -13.85 -22.65
C HIS A 314 -7.47 -14.83 -22.25
N ARG A 315 -8.74 -14.44 -22.46
CA ARG A 315 -9.90 -15.33 -22.23
C ARG A 315 -9.85 -16.54 -23.17
N ASN A 316 -9.32 -17.65 -22.68
CA ASN A 316 -9.57 -18.97 -23.23
C ASN A 316 -10.02 -19.90 -22.09
N ILE A 317 -11.21 -20.49 -22.21
CA ILE A 317 -11.95 -21.14 -21.11
C ILE A 317 -11.23 -22.40 -20.60
N VAL A 318 -10.28 -22.94 -21.39
CA VAL A 318 -9.51 -24.15 -21.09
C VAL A 318 -8.26 -23.88 -20.24
N GLN A 319 -7.85 -22.62 -20.08
CA GLN A 319 -6.59 -22.23 -19.43
C GLN A 319 -6.85 -21.12 -18.39
N LEU A 320 -7.62 -21.39 -17.33
CA LEU A 320 -8.14 -20.34 -16.43
C LEU A 320 -7.04 -19.57 -15.67
N PHE A 321 -5.84 -20.14 -15.49
CA PHE A 321 -4.68 -19.42 -14.93
C PHE A 321 -4.19 -18.25 -15.82
N TYR A 322 -4.53 -18.31 -17.12
CA TYR A 322 -4.28 -17.27 -18.10
C TYR A 322 -5.52 -16.44 -18.43
N GLY A 323 -6.73 -16.92 -18.09
CA GLY A 323 -7.99 -16.30 -18.50
C GLY A 323 -8.69 -15.46 -17.43
N ALA A 324 -8.25 -15.53 -16.17
CA ALA A 324 -8.90 -14.84 -15.05
C ALA A 324 -7.88 -14.28 -14.05
N ALA A 325 -8.24 -13.16 -13.41
CA ALA A 325 -7.42 -12.52 -12.40
C ALA A 325 -7.34 -13.37 -11.13
N PHE A 326 -6.23 -13.29 -10.39
CA PHE A 326 -6.11 -13.98 -9.09
C PHE A 326 -7.24 -13.55 -8.13
N PHE A 327 -7.74 -12.31 -8.30
CA PHE A 327 -8.93 -11.76 -7.66
C PHE A 327 -9.82 -11.03 -8.68
N GLU A 328 -11.11 -11.34 -8.72
CA GLU A 328 -12.18 -10.55 -9.35
C GLU A 328 -13.23 -10.27 -8.25
N ASP A 329 -13.90 -9.12 -8.25
CA ASP A 329 -14.84 -8.75 -7.17
C ASP A 329 -15.88 -9.86 -6.91
N GLY A 330 -15.79 -10.52 -5.76
CA GLY A 330 -16.61 -11.68 -5.39
C GLY A 330 -16.32 -12.99 -6.14
N ARG A 331 -15.28 -13.10 -6.97
CA ARG A 331 -14.88 -14.31 -7.72
C ARG A 331 -13.36 -14.52 -7.70
N ARG A 332 -12.91 -15.68 -7.23
CA ARG A 332 -11.48 -16.01 -7.05
C ARG A 332 -11.08 -17.07 -8.07
N HIS A 333 -9.98 -16.87 -8.79
CA HIS A 333 -9.64 -17.73 -9.95
C HIS A 333 -8.26 -18.39 -9.90
N VAL A 334 -7.56 -18.36 -8.78
CA VAL A 334 -6.36 -19.19 -8.56
C VAL A 334 -6.77 -20.65 -8.30
N PHE A 335 -7.57 -21.26 -9.19
CA PHE A 335 -8.16 -22.60 -9.07
C PHE A 335 -8.24 -23.15 -7.64
N LEU A 336 -9.23 -22.64 -6.91
CA LEU A 336 -9.77 -23.24 -5.69
C LEU A 336 -11.22 -23.51 -6.03
N GLN A 337 -11.52 -24.70 -6.55
CA GLN A 337 -12.90 -25.01 -6.92
C GLN A 337 -13.66 -25.50 -5.69
N ASP A 338 -14.32 -24.57 -4.99
CA ASP A 338 -15.09 -24.78 -3.75
C ASP A 338 -16.23 -25.82 -3.84
N SER A 339 -16.60 -26.30 -5.04
CA SER A 339 -17.58 -27.38 -5.20
C SER A 339 -16.98 -28.79 -5.35
N LEU A 340 -15.65 -28.90 -5.55
CA LEU A 340 -14.94 -30.16 -5.80
C LEU A 340 -13.63 -30.30 -5.00
N ASN A 341 -13.30 -29.37 -4.09
CA ASN A 341 -12.05 -29.32 -3.30
C ASN A 341 -10.77 -29.39 -4.14
N TYR A 342 -10.78 -28.82 -5.34
CA TYR A 342 -9.61 -28.83 -6.22
C TYR A 342 -8.71 -27.62 -5.92
N HIS A 343 -7.52 -27.88 -5.40
CA HIS A 343 -6.45 -26.92 -5.20
C HIS A 343 -5.23 -27.41 -5.98
N ASP A 344 -4.74 -26.66 -6.96
CA ASP A 344 -3.57 -27.09 -7.72
C ASP A 344 -2.58 -25.97 -8.00
N CYS A 345 -1.33 -26.37 -7.99
CA CYS A 345 -0.15 -25.57 -8.21
C CYS A 345 0.47 -25.96 -9.56
N ASP A 346 -0.37 -26.04 -10.58
CA ASP A 346 0.00 -26.55 -11.90
C ASP A 346 -0.67 -25.70 -12.98
N ASP A 347 0.14 -25.22 -13.91
CA ASP A 347 -0.23 -24.38 -15.05
C ASP A 347 -0.15 -25.13 -16.39
N THR A 348 0.23 -26.42 -16.35
CA THR A 348 0.18 -27.31 -17.50
C THR A 348 -1.24 -27.85 -17.69
N THR A 349 -1.70 -27.91 -18.94
CA THR A 349 -2.98 -28.54 -19.25
C THR A 349 -2.90 -30.02 -18.91
N VAL A 350 -3.51 -30.47 -17.81
CA VAL A 350 -3.59 -31.90 -17.52
C VAL A 350 -4.61 -32.53 -18.49
N PRO A 351 -4.24 -33.47 -19.38
CA PRO A 351 -5.18 -34.08 -20.33
C PRO A 351 -6.12 -35.12 -19.71
N SER A 352 -6.13 -35.32 -18.39
CA SER A 352 -7.01 -36.31 -17.78
C SER A 352 -7.26 -35.99 -16.31
N LEU A 353 -8.45 -35.42 -16.06
CA LEU A 353 -9.15 -35.46 -14.77
C LEU A 353 -9.52 -36.92 -14.42
N THR A 354 -8.53 -37.82 -14.34
CA THR A 354 -8.74 -39.12 -13.70
C THR A 354 -8.73 -38.85 -12.20
N GLN A 355 -9.79 -39.30 -11.52
CA GLN A 355 -10.12 -39.12 -10.09
C GLN A 355 -9.04 -39.55 -9.07
N ASN A 356 -7.82 -39.85 -9.51
CA ASN A 356 -6.74 -40.43 -8.72
C ASN A 356 -5.44 -39.59 -8.73
N SER A 357 -5.46 -38.32 -9.16
CA SER A 357 -4.35 -37.41 -8.86
C SER A 357 -4.34 -37.22 -7.34
N PRO A 358 -3.28 -37.63 -6.62
CA PRO A 358 -3.32 -37.60 -5.17
C PRO A 358 -3.54 -36.16 -4.71
N TRP A 359 -4.43 -35.97 -3.75
CA TRP A 359 -4.72 -34.69 -3.15
C TRP A 359 -3.43 -34.18 -2.52
N HIS A 360 -2.83 -33.16 -3.12
CA HIS A 360 -1.42 -32.88 -2.91
C HIS A 360 -1.24 -31.68 -2.01
N GLU A 361 -0.53 -31.93 -0.92
CA GLU A 361 0.13 -30.94 -0.09
C GLU A 361 0.74 -29.82 -0.95
N GLY A 362 0.64 -28.59 -0.48
CA GLY A 362 1.20 -27.46 -1.18
C GLY A 362 0.91 -26.13 -0.48
N TYR A 363 1.53 -25.07 -0.96
CA TYR A 363 1.25 -23.74 -0.47
C TYR A 363 1.22 -22.71 -1.60
N TRP A 364 0.48 -21.63 -1.34
CA TRP A 364 0.35 -20.44 -2.17
C TRP A 364 0.69 -19.24 -1.30
N LYS A 365 1.56 -18.37 -1.79
CA LYS A 365 1.92 -17.12 -1.14
C LYS A 365 1.85 -15.96 -2.12
N PHE A 366 1.28 -14.88 -1.62
CA PHE A 366 1.07 -13.64 -2.34
C PHE A 366 1.90 -12.56 -1.68
N PHE A 367 2.77 -11.92 -2.44
CA PHE A 367 3.62 -10.86 -1.96
C PHE A 367 3.44 -9.60 -2.79
N VAL A 368 3.61 -8.46 -2.13
CA VAL A 368 3.58 -7.14 -2.76
C VAL A 368 4.81 -6.36 -2.35
N ARG A 369 5.24 -5.45 -3.22
CA ARG A 369 6.36 -4.55 -2.96
C ARG A 369 5.95 -3.15 -3.37
N CYS A 370 6.02 -2.23 -2.41
CA CYS A 370 5.71 -0.80 -2.57
C CYS A 370 7.01 0.00 -2.65
#